data_AF-M3I3F3-F1
#
_entry.id   AF-M3I3F3-F1
#
_cell.length_a   1.000
_cell.length_b   1.000
_cell.length_c   1.000
_cell.angle_alpha   90.00
_cell.angle_beta   90.00
_cell.angle_gamma   90.00
#
_symmetry.space_group_name_H-M   'P 1'
#
loop_
_entity.id
_entity.type
_entity.pdbx_description
1 polymer ?
#
loop_
_entity_poly.entity_id
_entity_poly.type
_entity_poly.pdbx_seq_one_letter_code
_entity_poly.pdbx_strand_id
1 'polypeptide(L)'
;MLAQQLTQAFNHSEDLALELKSTLQENIETHNELLALKELQNTNLEFQVQSRTRELLKARDDAEFANKVKSQFLASMSHEIRTPLNGIIGLIEQFKSTPLDESQQHIRNLIQKSGENLLKIINDILDFSKLEEDKINLELHEFYWKETVEETIGIFFIKQLKKVLFYRLIILPIL
;
A
#
# COMPACT_ATOMS: atom_id res chain seq x y z
N MET A 1 76.93 -27.23 42.60
CA MET A 1 76.37 -26.03 41.95
C MET A 1 75.58 -26.39 40.69
N LEU A 2 76.20 -27.01 39.67
CA LEU A 2 75.51 -27.39 38.42
C LEU A 2 74.32 -28.37 38.62
N ALA A 3 74.49 -29.39 39.46
CA ALA A 3 73.43 -30.37 39.75
C ALA A 3 72.21 -29.75 40.44
N GLN A 4 72.43 -28.80 41.37
CA GLN A 4 71.35 -28.06 42.05
C GLN A 4 70.58 -27.17 41.07
N GLN A 5 71.28 -26.49 40.15
CA GLN A 5 70.65 -25.69 39.09
C GLN A 5 69.82 -26.55 38.13
N LEU A 6 70.30 -27.74 37.77
CA LEU A 6 69.57 -28.70 36.94
C LEU A 6 68.29 -29.20 37.64
N THR A 7 68.37 -29.57 38.92
CA THR A 7 67.20 -29.97 39.70
C THR A 7 66.19 -28.83 39.84
N GLN A 8 66.66 -27.60 40.07
CA GLN A 8 65.78 -26.44 40.20
C GLN A 8 65.09 -26.08 38.87
N ALA A 9 65.81 -26.17 37.75
CA ALA A 9 65.23 -25.98 36.42
C ALA A 9 64.22 -27.08 36.06
N PHE A 10 64.49 -28.33 36.45
CA PHE A 10 63.58 -29.45 36.25
C PHE A 10 62.27 -29.26 37.03
N ASN A 11 62.37 -28.96 38.33
CA ASN A 11 61.21 -28.71 39.17
C ASN A 11 60.39 -27.51 38.68
N HIS A 12 61.05 -26.42 38.27
CA HIS A 12 60.36 -25.26 37.70
C HIS A 12 59.64 -25.59 36.39
N SER A 13 60.24 -26.45 35.55
CA SER A 13 59.58 -26.94 34.33
C SER A 13 58.36 -27.81 34.61
N GLU A 14 58.39 -28.59 35.69
CA GLU A 14 57.27 -29.44 36.11
C GLU A 14 56.12 -28.61 36.68
N ASP A 15 56.42 -27.59 37.50
CA ASP A 15 55.45 -26.62 38.01
C ASP A 15 54.78 -25.85 36.86
N LEU A 16 55.57 -25.38 35.89
CA LEU A 16 55.05 -24.66 34.71
C LEU A 16 54.13 -25.56 33.86
N ALA A 17 54.47 -26.85 33.71
CA ALA A 17 53.65 -27.80 32.98
C ALA A 17 52.31 -28.08 33.69
N LEU A 18 52.31 -28.13 35.03
CA LEU A 18 51.10 -28.26 35.85
C LEU A 18 50.22 -27.02 35.74
N GLU A 19 50.80 -25.83 35.83
CA GLU A 19 50.08 -24.56 35.68
C GLU A 19 49.44 -24.44 34.29
N LEU A 20 50.22 -24.70 33.23
CA LEU A 20 49.72 -24.68 31.85
C LEU A 20 48.56 -25.65 31.65
N LYS A 21 48.65 -26.86 32.22
CA LYS A 21 47.57 -27.86 32.15
C LYS A 21 46.30 -27.34 32.83
N SER A 22 46.42 -26.72 34.00
CA SER A 22 45.28 -26.14 34.72
C SER A 22 44.62 -25.03 33.91
N THR A 23 45.40 -24.09 33.37
CA THR A 23 44.86 -22.99 32.55
C THR A 23 44.20 -23.51 31.28
N LEU A 24 44.75 -24.54 30.64
CA LEU A 24 44.12 -25.15 29.46
C LEU A 24 42.79 -25.83 29.80
N GLN A 25 42.69 -26.49 30.96
CA GLN A 25 41.43 -27.08 31.41
C GLN A 25 40.36 -26.01 31.64
N GLU A 26 40.72 -24.93 32.35
CA GLU A 26 39.81 -23.80 32.59
C GLU A 26 39.35 -23.14 31.27
N ASN A 27 40.26 -22.95 30.32
CA ASN A 27 39.92 -22.41 28.99
C ASN A 27 38.97 -23.33 28.20
N ILE A 28 39.10 -24.65 28.31
CA ILE A 28 38.20 -25.60 27.65
C ILE A 28 36.81 -25.55 28.29
N GLU A 29 36.73 -25.50 29.62
CA GLU A 29 35.47 -25.41 30.35
C GLU A 29 34.72 -24.12 30.00
N THR A 30 35.40 -22.97 30.09
CA THR A 30 34.80 -21.68 29.71
C THR A 30 34.37 -21.62 28.24
N HIS A 31 35.12 -22.26 27.33
CA HIS A 31 34.71 -22.34 25.92
C HIS A 31 33.43 -23.16 25.73
N ASN A 32 33.30 -24.30 26.41
CA ASN A 32 32.12 -25.15 26.32
C ASN A 32 30.88 -24.44 26.90
N GLU A 33 31.02 -23.72 28.01
CA GLU A 33 29.95 -22.89 28.58
C GLU A 33 29.49 -21.79 27.60
N LEU A 34 30.45 -21.13 26.95
CA LEU A 34 30.16 -20.12 25.94
C LEU A 34 29.41 -20.70 24.73
N LEU A 35 29.75 -21.91 24.29
CA LEU A 35 29.04 -22.60 23.20
C LEU A 35 27.59 -22.90 23.60
N ALA A 36 27.37 -23.46 24.79
CA ALA A 36 26.02 -23.74 25.30
C ALA A 36 25.17 -22.46 25.41
N LEU A 37 25.76 -21.35 25.86
CA LEU A 37 25.09 -20.05 25.93
C LEU A 37 24.67 -19.55 24.54
N LYS A 38 25.55 -19.67 23.54
CA LYS A 38 25.26 -19.28 22.16
C LYS A 38 24.13 -20.12 21.56
N GLU A 39 24.11 -21.43 21.80
CA GLU A 39 23.04 -22.32 21.33
C GLU A 39 21.69 -21.95 21.96
N LEU A 40 21.68 -21.66 23.27
CA LEU A 40 20.48 -21.18 23.95
C LEU A 40 20.00 -19.84 23.37
N GLN A 41 20.92 -18.90 23.14
CA GLN A 41 20.59 -17.60 22.54
C GLN A 41 20.04 -17.75 21.13
N ASN A 42 20.63 -18.60 20.29
CA ASN A 42 20.16 -18.88 18.94
C ASN A 42 18.75 -19.47 18.96
N THR A 43 18.50 -20.46 19.82
CA THR A 43 17.17 -21.06 19.98
C THR A 43 16.13 -20.02 20.42
N ASN A 44 16.51 -19.14 21.33
CA ASN A 44 15.64 -18.05 21.78
C ASN A 44 15.33 -17.07 20.64
N LEU A 45 16.34 -16.67 19.87
CA LEU A 45 16.18 -15.79 18.72
C LEU A 45 15.30 -16.43 17.64
N GLU A 46 15.49 -17.72 17.34
CA GLU A 46 14.64 -18.46 16.40
C GLU A 46 13.18 -18.47 16.87
N PHE A 47 12.94 -18.73 18.15
CA PHE A 47 11.60 -18.67 18.73
C PHE A 47 10.99 -17.27 18.61
N GLN A 48 11.75 -16.22 18.94
CA GLN A 48 11.29 -14.84 18.81
C GLN A 48 10.94 -14.49 17.36
N VAL A 49 11.83 -14.83 16.42
CA VAL A 49 11.61 -14.61 14.99
C VAL A 49 10.34 -15.32 14.54
N GLN A 50 10.18 -16.61 14.87
CA GLN A 50 8.97 -17.35 14.49
C GLN A 50 7.69 -16.75 15.11
N SER A 51 7.73 -16.33 16.38
CA SER A 51 6.57 -15.70 17.03
C SER A 51 6.19 -14.41 16.31
N ARG A 52 7.18 -13.54 16.04
CA ARG A 52 6.97 -12.27 15.36
C ARG A 52 6.51 -12.46 13.93
N THR A 53 7.07 -13.43 13.20
CA THR A 53 6.61 -13.77 11.85
C THR A 53 5.15 -14.20 11.86
N ARG A 54 4.72 -15.03 12.82
CA ARG A 54 3.31 -15.44 12.94
C ARG A 54 2.39 -14.25 13.26
N GLU A 55 2.81 -13.39 14.18
CA GLU A 55 2.06 -12.16 14.52
C GLU A 55 1.91 -11.25 13.30
N LEU A 56 2.99 -11.05 12.54
CA LEU A 56 2.98 -10.22 11.33
C LEU A 56 2.11 -10.83 10.22
N LEU A 57 2.20 -12.15 10.00
CA LEU A 57 1.36 -12.83 9.02
C LEU A 57 -0.12 -12.70 9.38
N LYS A 58 -0.48 -12.90 10.65
CA LYS A 58 -1.85 -12.73 11.11
C LYS A 58 -2.33 -11.29 10.94
N ALA A 59 -1.52 -10.30 11.35
CA ALA A 59 -1.88 -8.89 11.19
C ALA A 59 -2.04 -8.49 9.72
N ARG A 60 -1.20 -9.03 8.83
CA ARG A 60 -1.34 -8.85 7.38
C ARG A 60 -2.65 -9.46 6.87
N ASP A 61 -2.95 -10.70 7.23
CA ASP A 61 -4.14 -11.41 6.76
C ASP A 61 -5.43 -10.70 7.24
N ASP A 62 -5.45 -10.24 8.49
CA ASP A 62 -6.55 -9.46 9.06
C ASP A 62 -6.74 -8.14 8.30
N ALA A 63 -5.64 -7.44 7.96
CA ALA A 63 -5.67 -6.21 7.17
C ALA A 63 -6.14 -6.44 5.73
N GLU A 64 -5.66 -7.48 5.06
CA GLU A 64 -6.07 -7.85 3.70
C GLU A 64 -7.57 -8.22 3.66
N PHE A 65 -8.04 -8.98 4.65
CA PHE A 65 -9.46 -9.32 4.77
C PHE A 65 -10.31 -8.06 4.97
N ALA A 66 -9.90 -7.16 5.88
CA ALA A 66 -10.61 -5.91 6.12
C ALA A 66 -10.69 -5.04 4.87
N ASN A 67 -9.59 -4.92 4.11
CA ASN A 67 -9.56 -4.19 2.85
C ASN A 67 -10.51 -4.80 1.81
N LYS A 68 -10.50 -6.12 1.65
CA LYS A 68 -11.40 -6.82 0.73
C LYS A 68 -12.87 -6.58 1.07
N VAL A 69 -13.23 -6.67 2.36
CA VAL A 69 -14.61 -6.41 2.83
C VAL A 69 -15.00 -4.95 2.58
N LYS A 70 -14.10 -4.00 2.88
CA LYS A 70 -14.31 -2.57 2.61
C LYS A 70 -14.60 -2.31 1.13
N SER A 71 -13.79 -2.86 0.22
CA SER A 71 -13.97 -2.65 -1.22
C SER A 71 -15.23 -3.31 -1.77
N GLN A 72 -15.56 -4.52 -1.31
CA GLN A 72 -16.83 -5.18 -1.67
C GLN A 72 -18.03 -4.37 -1.19
N PHE A 73 -17.98 -3.84 0.03
CA PHE A 73 -19.03 -2.99 0.59
C PHE A 73 -19.19 -1.71 -0.24
N LEU A 74 -18.10 -0.99 -0.55
CA LEU A 74 -18.16 0.23 -1.35
C LEU A 74 -18.68 -0.03 -2.76
N ALA A 75 -18.25 -1.11 -3.40
CA ALA A 75 -18.75 -1.51 -4.72
C ALA A 75 -20.26 -1.77 -4.70
N SER A 76 -20.75 -2.56 -3.72
CA SER A 76 -22.19 -2.86 -3.59
C SER A 76 -23.01 -1.59 -3.33
N MET A 77 -22.59 -0.77 -2.38
CA MET A 77 -23.26 0.48 -2.05
C MET A 77 -23.30 1.43 -3.24
N SER A 78 -22.23 1.51 -4.03
CA SER A 78 -22.25 2.34 -5.25
C SER A 78 -23.30 1.87 -6.25
N HIS A 79 -23.42 0.56 -6.51
CA HIS A 79 -24.46 0.03 -7.39
C HIS A 79 -25.87 0.29 -6.85
N GLU A 80 -26.07 0.12 -5.54
CA GLU A 80 -27.34 0.38 -4.86
C GLU A 80 -27.73 1.86 -4.83
N ILE A 81 -26.77 2.78 -4.82
CA ILE A 81 -27.04 4.22 -4.89
C ILE A 81 -27.20 4.69 -6.35
N ARG A 82 -26.39 4.15 -7.28
CA ARG A 82 -26.43 4.54 -8.70
C ARG A 82 -27.78 4.21 -9.34
N THR A 83 -28.38 3.08 -8.99
CA THR A 83 -29.68 2.65 -9.54
C THR A 83 -30.81 3.66 -9.28
N PRO A 84 -31.15 4.02 -8.02
CA PRO A 84 -32.18 5.02 -7.75
C PRO A 84 -31.78 6.41 -8.24
N LEU A 85 -30.50 6.77 -8.20
CA LEU A 85 -30.03 8.09 -8.64
C LEU A 85 -30.17 8.28 -10.16
N ASN A 86 -29.81 7.27 -10.95
CA ASN A 86 -30.06 7.25 -12.39
C ASN A 86 -31.56 7.27 -12.71
N GLY A 87 -32.40 6.62 -11.88
CA GLY A 87 -33.86 6.72 -11.97
C GLY A 87 -34.37 8.15 -11.77
N ILE A 88 -33.89 8.84 -10.72
CA ILE A 88 -34.25 10.24 -10.45
C ILE A 88 -33.80 11.15 -11.59
N ILE A 89 -32.56 10.99 -12.08
CA ILE A 89 -32.04 11.77 -13.21
C ILE A 89 -32.88 11.52 -14.46
N GLY A 90 -33.18 10.26 -14.80
CA GLY A 90 -34.00 9.92 -15.95
C GLY A 90 -35.41 10.51 -15.88
N LEU A 91 -36.05 10.51 -14.71
CA LEU A 91 -37.34 11.15 -14.48
C LEU A 91 -37.27 12.67 -14.67
N ILE A 92 -36.20 13.31 -14.18
CA ILE A 92 -35.95 14.74 -14.38
C ILE A 92 -35.74 15.07 -15.85
N GLU A 93 -35.07 14.21 -16.62
CA GLU A 93 -34.90 14.40 -18.05
C GLU A 93 -36.22 14.34 -18.83
N GLN A 94 -37.17 13.50 -18.43
CA GLN A 94 -38.51 13.51 -19.04
C GLN A 94 -39.22 14.85 -18.84
N PHE A 95 -38.95 15.55 -17.73
CA PHE A 95 -39.52 16.87 -17.49
C PHE A 95 -38.87 17.99 -18.32
N LYS A 96 -37.84 17.73 -19.13
CA LYS A 96 -37.26 18.73 -20.05
C LYS A 96 -38.25 19.15 -21.15
N SER A 97 -39.15 18.25 -21.55
CA SER A 97 -40.13 18.49 -22.62
C SER A 97 -41.52 18.91 -22.14
N THR A 98 -41.72 19.02 -20.83
CA THR A 98 -42.98 19.50 -20.23
C THR A 98 -42.97 21.01 -19.99
N PRO A 99 -44.11 21.69 -20.13
CA PRO A 99 -44.24 23.09 -19.75
C PRO A 99 -44.13 23.23 -18.23
N LEU A 100 -43.02 23.82 -17.78
CA LEU A 100 -42.74 24.15 -16.38
C LEU A 100 -42.59 25.66 -16.22
N ASP A 101 -43.05 26.20 -15.08
CA ASP A 101 -42.77 27.60 -14.71
C ASP A 101 -41.30 27.82 -14.31
N GLU A 102 -40.85 29.07 -14.24
CA GLU A 102 -39.44 29.40 -13.95
C GLU A 102 -38.93 28.81 -12.62
N SER A 103 -39.78 28.75 -11.59
CA SER A 103 -39.42 28.18 -10.29
C SER A 103 -39.23 26.67 -10.37
N GLN A 104 -40.14 25.97 -11.04
CA GLN A 104 -40.06 24.54 -11.30
C GLN A 104 -38.84 24.19 -12.17
N GLN A 105 -38.52 25.01 -13.18
CA GLN A 105 -37.33 24.84 -14.00
C GLN A 105 -36.04 24.99 -13.17
N HIS A 106 -36.01 25.97 -12.25
CA HIS A 106 -34.88 26.18 -11.35
C HIS A 106 -34.68 24.99 -10.40
N ILE A 107 -35.76 24.51 -9.76
CA ILE A 107 -35.73 23.35 -8.86
C ILE A 107 -35.26 22.10 -9.62
N ARG A 108 -35.81 21.84 -10.81
CA ARG A 108 -35.40 20.71 -11.66
C ARG A 108 -33.90 20.74 -11.96
N ASN A 109 -33.37 21.90 -12.36
CA ASN A 109 -31.93 22.06 -12.63
C ASN A 109 -31.07 21.85 -11.37
N LEU A 110 -31.56 22.29 -10.21
CA LEU A 110 -30.87 22.08 -8.94
C LEU A 110 -30.79 20.59 -8.57
N ILE A 111 -31.89 19.85 -8.71
CA ILE A 111 -31.93 18.41 -8.43
C ILE A 111 -31.02 17.66 -9.41
N GLN A 112 -31.09 17.96 -10.71
CA GLN A 112 -30.22 17.33 -11.72
C GLN A 112 -28.74 17.54 -11.39
N LYS A 113 -28.33 18.79 -11.15
CA LYS A 113 -26.95 19.12 -10.81
C LYS A 113 -26.49 18.44 -9.51
N SER A 114 -27.39 18.32 -8.53
CA SER A 114 -27.08 17.65 -7.26
C SER A 114 -26.89 16.14 -7.45
N GLY A 115 -27.71 15.50 -8.29
CA GLY A 115 -27.56 14.09 -8.62
C GLY A 115 -26.28 13.78 -9.40
N GLU A 116 -25.94 14.60 -10.39
CA GLU A 116 -24.68 14.49 -11.14
C GLU A 116 -23.45 14.66 -10.21
N ASN A 117 -23.49 15.63 -9.30
CA ASN A 117 -22.43 15.82 -8.31
C ASN A 117 -22.29 14.62 -7.36
N LEU A 118 -23.42 14.04 -6.90
CA LEU A 118 -23.41 12.88 -6.03
C LEU A 118 -22.83 11.64 -6.74
N LEU A 119 -23.20 11.41 -8.01
CA LEU A 119 -22.59 10.36 -8.83
C LEU A 119 -21.07 10.52 -8.94
N LYS A 120 -20.61 11.76 -9.16
CA LYS A 120 -19.18 12.05 -9.23
C LYS A 120 -18.48 11.69 -7.91
N ILE A 121 -19.00 12.14 -6.76
CA ILE A 121 -18.42 11.84 -5.45
C ILE A 121 -18.35 10.32 -5.22
N ILE A 122 -19.41 9.58 -5.56
CA ILE A 122 -19.44 8.12 -5.42
C ILE A 122 -18.38 7.46 -6.30
N ASN A 123 -18.22 7.92 -7.54
CA ASN A 123 -17.19 7.39 -8.44
C ASN A 123 -15.78 7.69 -7.93
N ASP A 124 -15.53 8.91 -7.46
CA ASP A 124 -14.23 9.32 -6.90
C ASP A 124 -13.86 8.44 -5.67
N ILE A 125 -14.83 8.11 -4.82
CA ILE A 125 -14.64 7.20 -3.66
C ILE A 125 -14.32 5.77 -4.13
N LEU A 126 -15.01 5.28 -5.14
CA LEU A 126 -14.75 3.96 -5.70
C LEU A 126 -13.35 3.86 -6.33
N ASP A 127 -12.95 4.88 -7.08
CA ASP A 127 -11.64 4.89 -7.74
C ASP A 127 -10.51 4.96 -6.71
N PHE A 128 -10.70 5.72 -5.62
CA PHE A 128 -9.79 5.69 -4.48
C PHE A 128 -9.71 4.30 -3.83
N SER A 129 -10.85 3.61 -3.65
CA SER A 129 -10.86 2.24 -3.11
C SER A 129 -10.14 1.23 -4.01
N LYS A 130 -10.16 1.41 -5.33
CA LYS A 130 -9.40 0.55 -6.27
C LYS A 130 -7.91 0.84 -6.24
N LEU A 131 -7.53 2.12 -6.07
CA LEU A 131 -6.14 2.55 -5.91
C LEU A 131 -5.48 1.91 -4.68
N GLU A 132 -6.17 1.89 -3.54
CA GLU A 132 -5.65 1.32 -2.29
C GLU A 132 -5.36 -0.19 -2.37
N GLU A 133 -5.96 -0.91 -3.33
CA GLU A 133 -5.78 -2.36 -3.48
C GLU A 133 -4.70 -2.74 -4.52
N ASP A 134 -3.93 -1.78 -5.07
CA ASP A 134 -3.02 -1.99 -6.21
C ASP A 134 -3.71 -2.68 -7.43
N LYS A 135 -5.05 -2.63 -7.50
CA LYS A 135 -5.86 -3.32 -8.53
C LYS A 135 -6.08 -2.51 -9.80
N ILE A 136 -5.32 -1.45 -10.04
CA ILE A 136 -5.40 -0.72 -11.31
C ILE A 136 -4.66 -1.52 -12.37
N ASN A 137 -5.42 -2.33 -13.11
CA ASN A 137 -4.97 -2.88 -14.36
C ASN A 137 -5.14 -1.81 -15.44
N LEU A 138 -4.02 -1.28 -15.92
CA LEU A 138 -3.99 -0.41 -17.10
C LEU A 138 -4.17 -1.29 -18.34
N GLU A 139 -5.31 -1.16 -19.01
CA GLU A 139 -5.52 -1.84 -20.28
C GLU A 139 -4.98 -1.00 -21.43
N LEU A 140 -3.93 -1.50 -22.10
CA LEU A 140 -3.35 -0.87 -23.28
C LEU A 140 -4.24 -1.13 -24.50
N HIS A 141 -4.74 -0.05 -25.10
CA HIS A 141 -5.53 -0.09 -26.33
C HIS A 141 -4.98 0.92 -27.34
N GLU A 142 -5.02 0.57 -28.62
CA GLU A 142 -4.77 1.55 -29.68
C GLU A 142 -5.91 2.58 -29.69
N PHE A 143 -5.56 3.87 -29.64
CA PHE A 143 -6.53 4.96 -29.71
C PHE A 143 -6.02 6.08 -30.62
N TYR A 144 -6.96 6.78 -31.26
CA TYR A 144 -6.65 7.93 -32.10
C TYR A 144 -6.45 9.16 -31.21
N TRP A 145 -5.21 9.38 -30.78
CA TRP A 145 -4.87 10.46 -29.85
C TRP A 145 -5.39 11.84 -30.27
N LYS A 146 -5.47 12.12 -31.58
CA LYS A 146 -5.98 13.39 -32.10
C LYS A 146 -7.47 13.58 -31.81
N GLU A 147 -8.29 12.55 -32.02
CA GLU A 147 -9.72 12.57 -31.68
C GLU A 147 -9.91 12.68 -30.17
N THR A 148 -9.17 11.91 -29.38
CA THR A 148 -9.26 11.97 -27.92
C THR A 148 -8.91 13.35 -27.36
N VAL A 149 -7.90 14.00 -27.92
CA VAL A 149 -7.54 15.38 -27.57
C VAL A 149 -8.63 16.35 -28.02
N GLU A 150 -9.15 16.24 -29.24
CA GLU A 150 -10.23 17.10 -29.74
C GLU A 150 -11.51 16.97 -28.91
N GLU A 151 -11.92 15.75 -28.55
CA GLU A 151 -13.06 15.46 -27.67
C GLU A 151 -12.86 16.06 -26.27
N THR A 152 -11.67 15.86 -25.69
CA THR A 152 -11.33 16.39 -24.36
C THR A 152 -11.42 17.91 -24.36
N ILE A 153 -10.83 18.57 -25.35
CA ILE A 153 -10.88 20.04 -25.46
C ILE A 153 -12.34 20.48 -25.72
N GLY A 154 -13.13 19.74 -26.51
CA GLY A 154 -14.56 19.94 -26.72
C GLY A 154 -15.37 20.03 -25.41
N ILE A 155 -15.11 19.12 -24.47
CA ILE A 155 -15.75 19.11 -23.14
C ILE A 155 -15.41 20.38 -22.35
N PHE A 156 -14.16 20.85 -22.41
CA PHE A 156 -13.74 22.10 -21.76
C PHE A 156 -14.32 23.35 -22.44
N PHE A 157 -14.56 23.32 -23.76
CA PHE A 157 -15.15 24.44 -24.51
C PHE A 157 -16.63 24.67 -24.16
N ILE A 158 -17.44 23.61 -24.03
CA ILE A 158 -18.88 23.73 -23.66
C ILE A 158 -19.04 24.39 -22.29
N LYS A 159 -18.12 24.12 -21.35
CA LYS A 159 -18.14 24.67 -19.99
C LYS A 159 -17.73 26.14 -19.91
N GLN A 160 -17.04 26.67 -20.93
CA GLN A 160 -16.44 28.01 -20.93
C GLN A 160 -17.17 29.07 -21.76
N LEU A 161 -18.29 28.76 -22.41
CA LEU A 161 -19.09 29.74 -23.18
C LEU A 161 -19.59 30.97 -22.38
N LYS A 162 -19.30 31.08 -21.07
CA LYS A 162 -19.48 32.29 -20.26
C LYS A 162 -18.28 33.27 -20.27
N LYS A 163 -17.13 32.94 -20.86
CA LYS A 163 -15.98 33.83 -21.01
C LYS A 163 -15.37 33.70 -22.41
N VAL A 164 -15.23 34.83 -23.11
CA VAL A 164 -14.64 34.90 -24.45
C VAL A 164 -13.12 34.71 -24.34
N LEU A 165 -12.64 33.49 -24.54
CA LEU A 165 -11.22 33.17 -24.63
C LEU A 165 -10.98 32.35 -25.90
N PHE A 166 -10.13 32.88 -26.79
CA PHE A 166 -9.65 32.18 -27.99
C PHE A 166 -8.43 31.33 -27.62
N TYR A 167 -8.51 30.03 -27.87
CA TYR A 167 -7.39 29.11 -27.72
C TYR A 167 -7.00 28.52 -29.09
N ARG A 168 -5.70 28.41 -29.35
CA ARG A 168 -5.13 27.82 -30.57
C ARG A 168 -4.28 26.63 -30.17
N LEU A 169 -4.71 25.42 -30.56
CA LEU A 169 -3.93 24.19 -30.36
C LEU A 169 -2.84 24.11 -31.44
N ILE A 170 -1.57 24.06 -31.03
CA ILE A 170 -0.44 23.81 -31.93
C ILE A 170 0.14 22.46 -31.54
N ILE A 171 -0.01 21.47 -32.41
CA ILE A 171 0.59 20.15 -32.24
C ILE A 171 1.90 20.16 -33.02
N LEU A 172 3.03 20.13 -32.31
CA LEU A 172 4.35 19.97 -32.92
C LEU A 172 4.62 18.47 -33.14
N PRO A 173 5.05 18.04 -34.33
CA PRO A 173 5.50 16.67 -34.54
C PRO A 173 6.76 16.42 -33.70
N ILE A 174 6.78 15.29 -32.99
CA ILE A 174 7.98 14.79 -32.34
C ILE A 174 8.85 14.20 -33.46
N LEU A 175 10.03 14.80 -33.68
CA LEU A 175 11.09 14.30 -34.57
C LEU A 175 11.82 13.13 -33.91
#